data_AF-K8E343-F1
#
_entry.id   AF-K8E343-F1
#
_cell.length_a   1.000
_cell.length_b   1.000
_cell.length_c   1.000
_cell.angle_alpha   90.00
_cell.angle_beta   90.00
_cell.angle_gamma   90.00
#
_symmetry.space_group_name_H-M   'P 1'
#
loop_
_entity.id
_entity.type
_entity.pdbx_description
1 polymer ?
#
loop_
_entity_poly.entity_id
_entity_poly.type
_entity_poly.pdbx_seq_one_letter_code
_entity_poly.pdbx_strand_id
1 'polypeptide(L)'
;MFKKYLGVDPLTGKQKETTRRGFKTIKEAKIALSRLEVEIQENGIQSKPKKRKYKEVCDEWFDEVYKHRVKESTFFGILNLYLKNISYLNLVIFSFKISLLIIVKNL
;
A
#
# COMPACT_ATOMS: atom_id res chain seq x y z
N MET A 1 1.20 11.44 26.99
CA MET A 1 0.47 10.41 26.22
C MET A 1 -0.90 10.96 25.86
N PHE A 2 -1.50 10.55 24.74
CA PHE A 2 -2.90 10.82 24.45
C PHE A 2 -3.58 9.59 23.83
N LYS A 3 -4.91 9.55 23.95
CA LYS A 3 -5.80 8.56 23.33
C LYS A 3 -6.93 9.31 22.63
N LYS A 4 -7.19 8.98 21.36
CA LYS A 4 -8.24 9.62 20.56
C LYS A 4 -9.09 8.56 19.87
N TYR A 5 -10.40 8.67 20.01
CA TYR A 5 -11.37 7.89 19.26
C TYR A 5 -11.48 8.40 17.83
N LEU A 6 -11.42 7.47 16.86
CA LEU A 6 -11.38 7.78 15.44
C LEU A 6 -12.70 7.52 14.73
N GLY A 7 -13.56 6.67 15.27
CA GLY A 7 -14.83 6.28 14.65
C GLY A 7 -15.02 4.77 14.64
N VAL A 8 -15.99 4.29 13.85
CA VAL A 8 -16.25 2.85 13.65
C VAL A 8 -15.76 2.46 12.27
N ASP A 9 -14.97 1.39 12.18
CA ASP A 9 -14.51 0.86 10.89
C ASP A 9 -15.71 0.27 10.11
N PRO A 10 -16.02 0.75 8.90
CA PRO A 10 -17.19 0.32 8.14
C PRO A 10 -17.12 -1.14 7.67
N LEU A 11 -15.93 -1.73 7.57
CA LEU A 11 -15.77 -3.14 7.20
C LEU A 11 -15.92 -4.07 8.41
N THR A 12 -15.54 -3.61 9.61
CA THR A 12 -15.45 -4.47 10.81
C THR A 12 -16.44 -4.13 11.92
N GLY A 13 -17.11 -2.97 11.85
CA GLY A 13 -18.07 -2.50 12.86
C GLY A 13 -17.43 -2.15 14.22
N LYS A 14 -16.10 -2.16 14.33
CA LYS A 14 -15.39 -1.92 15.59
C LYS A 14 -14.97 -0.46 15.74
N GLN A 15 -14.96 -0.03 16.99
CA GLN A 15 -14.40 1.25 17.40
C GLN A 15 -12.89 1.28 17.14
N LYS A 16 -12.44 2.26 16.34
CA LYS A 16 -11.03 2.49 16.04
C LYS A 16 -10.54 3.65 16.89
N GLU A 17 -9.43 3.45 17.59
CA GLU A 17 -8.79 4.45 18.44
C GLU A 17 -7.30 4.51 18.11
N THR A 18 -6.67 5.66 18.36
CA THR A 18 -5.21 5.78 18.30
C THR A 18 -4.66 6.29 19.62
N THR A 19 -3.61 5.63 20.11
CA THR A 19 -2.81 6.08 21.25
C THR A 19 -1.40 6.38 20.80
N ARG A 20 -0.89 7.59 21.08
CA ARG A 20 0.54 7.92 20.90
C ARG A 20 1.17 8.21 22.28
N ARG A 21 2.38 7.69 22.50
CA ARG A 21 3.13 7.73 23.78
C ARG A 21 4.57 8.22 23.52
N GLY A 22 5.34 8.46 24.60
CA GLY A 22 6.76 8.83 24.49
C GLY A 22 7.07 10.33 24.45
N PHE A 23 6.07 11.18 24.64
CA PHE A 23 6.26 12.64 24.70
C PHE A 23 6.98 13.03 26.00
N LYS A 24 8.02 13.86 25.88
CA LYS A 24 8.79 14.34 27.03
C LYS A 24 7.98 15.37 27.84
N THR A 25 7.08 16.10 27.19
CA THR A 25 6.24 17.11 27.83
C THR A 25 4.76 16.98 27.46
N ILE A 26 3.88 17.53 28.29
CA ILE A 26 2.44 17.59 28.02
C ILE A 26 2.15 18.46 26.78
N LYS A 27 2.90 19.55 26.59
CA LYS A 27 2.76 20.44 25.43
C LYS A 27 3.03 19.70 24.13
N GLU A 28 4.09 18.90 24.08
CA GLU A 28 4.43 18.07 22.91
C GLU A 28 3.33 17.03 22.61
N ALA A 29 2.77 16.41 23.66
CA ALA A 29 1.65 15.48 23.49
C ALA A 29 0.40 16.17 22.93
N LYS A 30 0.08 17.38 23.38
CA LYS A 30 -1.05 18.18 22.87
C LYS A 30 -0.83 18.56 21.40
N ILE A 31 0.36 19.03 21.05
CA ILE A 31 0.72 19.38 19.67
C ILE A 31 0.59 18.15 18.75
N ALA A 32 1.07 16.99 19.20
CA ALA A 32 0.97 15.75 18.42
C ALA A 32 -0.47 15.22 18.31
N LEU A 33 -1.33 15.48 19.29
CA LEU A 33 -2.76 15.18 19.22
C LEU A 33 -3.45 16.09 18.19
N SER A 34 -3.23 17.40 18.25
CA SER A 34 -3.78 18.35 17.29
C SER A 34 -3.33 18.02 15.87
N ARG A 35 -2.06 17.61 15.66
CA ARG A 35 -1.56 17.14 14.36
C ARG A 35 -2.29 15.88 13.87
N LEU A 36 -2.57 14.94 14.78
CA LEU A 36 -3.31 13.71 14.45
C LEU A 36 -4.75 14.04 14.06
N GLU A 37 -5.43 14.91 14.80
CA GLU A 37 -6.81 15.33 14.50
C GLU A 37 -6.91 15.98 13.12
N VAL A 38 -5.95 16.86 12.80
CA VAL A 38 -5.82 17.44 11.46
C VAL A 38 -5.58 16.35 10.42
N GLU A 39 -4.67 15.39 10.65
CA GLU A 39 -4.41 14.26 9.73
C GLU A 39 -5.69 13.43 9.46
N ILE A 40 -6.49 13.15 10.49
CA ILE A 40 -7.73 12.37 10.36
C ILE A 40 -8.83 13.15 9.65
N GLN A 41 -8.94 14.45 9.91
CA GLN A 41 -9.91 15.31 9.26
C GLN A 41 -9.60 15.44 7.75
N GLU A 42 -8.32 15.58 7.41
CA GLU A 42 -7.87 15.78 6.02
C GLU A 42 -7.90 14.49 5.20
N ASN A 43 -7.50 13.36 5.79
CA ASN A 43 -7.29 12.11 5.06
C ASN A 43 -8.38 11.05 5.32
N GLY A 44 -9.33 11.34 6.21
CA GLY A 44 -10.20 10.36 6.83
C GLY A 44 -9.44 9.49 7.84
N ILE A 45 -10.13 8.50 8.43
CA ILE A 45 -9.45 7.44 9.18
C ILE A 45 -8.72 6.54 8.17
N GLN A 46 -7.60 6.98 7.59
CA GLN A 46 -6.82 6.12 6.72
C GLN A 46 -6.29 4.92 7.52
N SER A 47 -7.02 3.80 7.46
CA SER A 47 -6.37 2.50 7.30
C SER A 47 -5.67 2.60 5.95
N LYS A 48 -4.47 3.20 5.87
CA LYS A 48 -3.83 3.52 4.56
C LYS A 48 -4.04 2.35 3.59
N PRO A 49 -4.68 2.57 2.42
CA PRO A 49 -4.88 1.48 1.48
C PRO A 49 -3.50 0.92 1.15
N LYS A 50 -3.35 -0.38 1.41
CA LYS A 50 -2.07 -1.08 1.23
C LYS A 50 -1.58 -0.78 -0.17
N LYS A 51 -0.36 -0.24 -0.30
CA LYS A 51 0.30 -0.13 -1.60
C LYS A 51 0.46 -1.56 -2.13
N ARG A 52 -0.50 -2.01 -2.94
CA ARG A 52 -0.43 -3.29 -3.63
C ARG A 52 0.42 -3.11 -4.88
N LYS A 53 1.27 -4.07 -5.15
CA LYS A 53 2.06 -4.07 -6.38
C LYS A 53 1.14 -4.41 -7.55
N TYR A 54 1.44 -3.88 -8.73
CA TYR A 54 0.71 -4.19 -9.96
C TYR A 54 0.51 -5.70 -10.16
N LYS A 55 1.59 -6.48 -9.95
CA LYS A 55 1.56 -7.95 -9.99
C LYS A 55 0.48 -8.53 -9.06
N GLU A 56 0.41 -8.05 -7.82
CA GLU A 56 -0.50 -8.59 -6.80
C GLU A 56 -1.97 -8.32 -7.10
N VAL A 57 -2.29 -7.29 -7.89
CA VAL A 57 -3.67 -6.97 -8.30
C VAL A 57 -4.04 -7.79 -9.55
N CYS A 58 -3.10 -7.92 -10.49
CA CYS A 58 -3.34 -8.67 -11.70
C CYS A 58 -3.42 -10.19 -11.44
N ASP A 59 -2.56 -10.74 -10.58
CA ASP A 59 -2.61 -12.15 -10.20
C ASP A 59 -3.98 -12.51 -9.59
N GLU A 60 -4.46 -11.70 -8.64
CA GLU A 60 -5.79 -11.84 -8.01
C GLU A 60 -6.92 -11.79 -9.06
N TRP A 61 -6.85 -10.85 -10.00
CA TRP A 61 -7.86 -10.75 -11.04
C TRP A 61 -7.85 -11.93 -12.02
N PHE A 62 -6.66 -12.43 -12.40
CA PHE A 62 -6.53 -13.58 -13.27
C PHE A 62 -7.12 -14.84 -12.65
N ASP A 63 -6.81 -15.07 -11.38
CA ASP A 63 -7.21 -16.26 -10.64
C ASP A 63 -8.70 -16.23 -10.27
N GLU A 64 -9.22 -15.09 -9.82
CA GLU A 64 -10.57 -15.03 -9.25
C GLU A 64 -11.67 -14.70 -10.29
N VAL A 65 -11.35 -13.92 -11.32
CA VAL A 65 -12.37 -13.37 -12.23
C VAL A 65 -12.16 -13.83 -13.66
N TYR A 66 -10.93 -13.75 -14.16
CA TYR A 66 -10.68 -13.90 -15.59
C TYR A 66 -10.74 -15.36 -16.06
N LYS A 67 -10.09 -16.27 -15.31
CA LYS A 67 -10.02 -17.71 -15.63
C LYS A 67 -11.40 -18.35 -15.86
N HIS A 68 -12.41 -17.90 -15.12
CA HIS A 68 -13.76 -18.47 -15.18
C HIS A 68 -14.65 -17.86 -16.28
N ARG A 69 -14.24 -16.74 -16.89
CA ARG A 69 -15.05 -16.03 -17.90
C ARG A 69 -14.65 -16.35 -19.34
N VAL A 70 -13.51 -16.99 -19.55
CA VAL A 70 -12.94 -17.22 -20.88
C VAL A 70 -12.59 -18.69 -21.10
N LYS A 71 -12.45 -19.06 -22.37
CA LYS A 71 -11.95 -20.39 -22.75
C LYS A 71 -10.47 -20.52 -22.39
N GLU A 72 -10.04 -21.74 -22.13
CA GLU A 72 -8.66 -22.05 -21.70
C GLU A 72 -7.61 -21.51 -22.68
N SER A 73 -7.83 -21.65 -23.99
CA SER A 73 -6.89 -21.15 -25.01
C SER A 73 -6.68 -19.63 -24.94
N THR A 74 -7.74 -18.87 -24.69
CA THR A 74 -7.69 -17.41 -24.52
C THR A 74 -7.02 -17.03 -23.21
N PHE A 75 -7.29 -17.78 -22.13
CA PHE A 75 -6.63 -17.59 -20.84
C PHE A 75 -5.11 -17.74 -20.95
N PHE A 76 -4.63 -18.83 -21.54
CA PHE A 76 -3.20 -19.08 -21.70
C PHE A 76 -2.51 -18.04 -22.58
N GLY A 77 -3.16 -17.58 -23.66
CA GLY A 77 -2.61 -16.53 -24.52
C GLY A 77 -2.36 -15.23 -23.75
N ILE A 78 -3.32 -14.82 -22.92
CA ILE A 78 -3.23 -13.57 -22.17
C ILE A 78 -2.30 -13.69 -20.96
N LEU A 79 -2.30 -14.85 -20.29
CA LEU A 79 -1.36 -15.13 -19.20
C LEU A 79 0.09 -15.05 -19.69
N ASN A 80 0.38 -15.58 -20.87
CA ASN A 80 1.73 -15.51 -21.45
C ASN A 80 2.16 -14.08 -21.75
N LEU A 81 1.27 -13.25 -22.28
CA LEU A 81 1.54 -11.82 -22.50
C LEU A 81 1.81 -11.09 -21.17
N TYR A 82 1.00 -11.38 -20.14
CA TYR A 82 1.17 -10.81 -18.81
C TYR A 82 2.52 -11.18 -18.18
N LEU A 83 2.89 -12.47 -18.18
CA LEU A 83 4.16 -12.95 -17.62
C LEU A 83 5.36 -12.33 -18.35
N LYS A 84 5.27 -12.22 -19.67
CA LYS A 84 6.29 -11.57 -20.50
C LYS A 84 6.46 -10.10 -20.13
N ASN A 85 5.36 -9.35 -19.99
CA ASN A 85 5.39 -7.94 -19.61
C ASN A 85 5.99 -7.72 -18.21
N ILE A 86 5.64 -8.54 -17.22
CA ILE A 86 6.22 -8.46 -15.87
C ILE A 86 7.72 -8.76 -15.88
N SER A 87 8.15 -9.74 -16.67
CA SER A 87 9.57 -10.08 -16.81
C SER A 87 10.39 -8.90 -17.32
N TYR A 88 9.95 -8.24 -18.40
CA TYR A 88 10.61 -7.04 -18.92
C TYR A 88 10.65 -5.91 -17.90
N LEU A 89 9.52 -5.65 -17.23
CA LEU A 89 9.42 -4.58 -16.24
C LEU A 89 10.39 -4.82 -15.07
N ASN A 90 10.53 -6.07 -14.61
CA ASN A 90 11.49 -6.43 -13.56
C ASN A 90 12.94 -6.24 -14.02
N LEU A 91 13.27 -6.63 -15.25
CA LEU A 91 14.60 -6.42 -15.83
C LEU A 91 14.97 -4.94 -15.91
N VAL A 92 14.05 -4.09 -16.39
CA VAL A 92 14.26 -2.64 -16.49
C VAL A 92 14.45 -2.02 -15.10
N ILE A 93 13.62 -2.38 -14.12
CA ILE A 93 13.75 -1.88 -12.74
C ILE A 93 15.08 -2.34 -12.10
N PHE A 94 15.50 -3.57 -12.37
CA PHE A 94 16.76 -4.10 -11.86
C PHE A 94 17.97 -3.36 -12.45
N SER A 95 17.97 -3.16 -13.77
CA SER A 95 18.97 -2.34 -14.48
C SER A 95 19.07 -0.95 -13.87
N PHE A 96 17.93 -0.26 -13.69
CA PHE A 96 17.89 1.08 -13.12
C PHE A 96 18.43 1.13 -11.68
N LYS A 97 18.08 0.13 -10.84
CA LYS A 97 18.58 0.04 -9.46
C LYS A 97 20.09 -0.19 -9.40
N ILE A 98 20.64 -1.00 -10.30
CA ILE A 98 22.10 -1.19 -10.39
C ILE A 98 22.77 0.12 -10.76
N SER A 99 22.28 0.81 -11.80
CA SER A 99 22.83 2.11 -12.21
C SER A 99 22.80 3.12 -11.07
N LEU A 100 21.68 3.20 -10.33
CA LEU A 100 21.57 4.07 -9.15
C LEU A 100 22.57 3.69 -8.05
N LEU A 101 22.75 2.39 -7.76
CA LEU A 101 23.67 1.91 -6.74
C LEU A 101 25.13 2.25 -7.08
N ILE A 102 25.51 2.13 -8.35
CA ILE A 102 26.85 2.48 -8.84
C ILE A 102 27.09 3.99 -8.67
N ILE A 103 26.12 4.82 -9.02
CA ILE A 103 26.20 6.27 -8.85
C ILE A 103 26.38 6.65 -7.37
N VAL A 104 25.56 6.06 -6.47
CA VAL A 104 25.62 6.34 -5.03
C VAL A 104 26.92 5.86 -4.37
N LYS A 105 27.54 4.78 -4.88
CA LYS A 105 28.80 4.24 -4.32
C LYS A 105 30.06 4.95 -4.81
N ASN A 106 29.98 5.69 -5.92
CA ASN A 106 31.08 6.47 -6.50
C ASN A 106 31.01 7.96 -6.12
N LEU A 107 30.11 8.32 -5.19
CA LEU A 107 29.99 9.64 -4.53
C LEU A 107 30.47 9.52 -3.08
#